data_AF-A0A2E2AUA1-F1
#
_entry.id   AF-A0A2E2AUA1-F1
#
_cell.length_a   1.000
_cell.length_b   1.000
_cell.length_c   1.000
_cell.angle_alpha   90.00
_cell.angle_beta   90.00
_cell.angle_gamma   90.00
#
_symmetry.space_group_name_H-M   'P 1'
#
loop_
_entity.id
_entity.type
_entity.pdbx_description
1 polymer ?
#
loop_
_entity_poly.entity_id
_entity_poly.type
_entity_poly.pdbx_seq_one_letter_code
_entity_poly.pdbx_strand_id
1 'polypeptide(L)' 'DRGRELISAIRKRLPGYAVPRYVKEIAGEQSKTVLA' A
#
# COMPACT_ATOMS: atom_id res chain seq x y z
N ASP A 1 0.34 9.70 6.27
CA ASP A 1 -0.90 9.22 6.92
C ASP A 1 -2.04 8.90 5.95
N ARG A 2 -2.37 9.79 5.01
CA ARG A 2 -3.48 9.58 4.06
C ARG A 2 -3.47 8.26 3.26
N GLY A 3 -2.30 7.78 2.83
CA GLY A 3 -2.19 6.51 2.10
C GLY A 3 -2.61 5.29 2.93
N ARG A 4 -2.25 5.26 4.23
CA ARG A 4 -2.64 4.18 5.14
C ARG A 4 -4.17 4.16 5.38
N GLU A 5 -4.78 5.33 5.47
CA GLU A 5 -6.25 5.47 5.59
C GLU A 5 -6.98 4.89 4.38
N LEU A 6 -6.52 5.18 3.17
CA LEU A 6 -7.12 4.67 1.94
C LEU A 6 -7.03 3.14 1.88
N ILE A 7 -5.86 2.57 2.21
CA ILE A 7 -5.68 1.12 2.23
C ILE A 7 -6.58 0.46 3.29
N SER A 8 -6.73 1.09 4.45
CA SER A 8 -7.68 0.64 5.49
C SER A 8 -9.13 0.65 4.99
N ALA A 9 -9.55 1.72 4.29
CA ALA A 9 -10.89 1.81 3.70
C ALA A 9 -11.12 0.75 2.62
N ILE A 10 -10.12 0.46 1.77
CA ILE A 10 -10.18 -0.57 0.73
C ILE A 10 -10.28 -1.96 1.35
N ARG A 11 -9.45 -2.26 2.37
CA ARG A 11 -9.43 -3.57 3.05
C ARG A 11 -10.76 -3.93 3.71
N LYS A 12 -11.55 -2.92 4.14
CA LYS A 12 -12.90 -3.14 4.70
C LYS A 12 -13.94 -3.56 3.66
N ARG A 13 -13.70 -3.29 2.37
CA ARG A 13 -14.70 -3.45 1.30
C ARG A 13 -14.35 -4.55 0.31
N LEU A 14 -13.06 -4.88 0.19
CA LEU A 14 -12.56 -5.82 -0.80
C LEU A 14 -11.94 -7.05 -0.15
N PRO A 15 -12.01 -8.23 -0.79
CA PRO A 15 -11.26 -9.40 -0.36
C PRO A 15 -9.76 -9.15 -0.44
N GLY A 16 -8.98 -9.86 0.39
CA GLY A 16 -7.55 -9.58 0.57
C GLY A 16 -6.71 -9.55 -0.71
N TYR A 17 -7.05 -10.39 -1.70
CA TYR A 17 -6.36 -10.44 -3.00
C TYR A 17 -6.58 -9.20 -3.87
N ALA A 18 -7.63 -8.42 -3.60
CA ALA A 18 -7.96 -7.19 -4.30
C ALA A 18 -7.45 -5.93 -3.57
N VAL A 19 -6.77 -6.09 -2.42
CA VAL A 19 -6.19 -4.98 -1.68
C VAL A 19 -4.75 -4.74 -2.15
N PRO A 20 -4.42 -3.57 -2.71
CA PRO A 20 -3.06 -3.28 -3.16
C PRO A 20 -2.10 -3.14 -1.98
N ARG A 21 -0.81 -3.32 -2.25
CA ARG A 21 0.25 -3.04 -1.27
C ARG A 21 0.54 -1.54 -1.23
N TYR A 22 0.62 -0.97 -0.03
CA TYR A 22 1.09 0.41 0.16
C TYR A 22 2.60 0.45 0.01
N VAL A 23 3.08 1.18 -0.99
CA VAL A 23 4.50 1.23 -1.32
C VAL A 23 4.97 2.66 -1.54
N LYS A 24 6.27 2.89 -1.40
CA LYS A 24 6.94 4.14 -1.76
C LYS A 24 8.11 3.85 -2.68
N GLU A 25 8.32 4.76 -3.62
CA GLU A 25 9.50 4.74 -4.48
C GLU A 25 10.61 5.58 -3.83
N ILE A 26 11.78 4.98 -3.69
CA ILE A 26 12.97 5.60 -3.10
C ILE A 26 14.07 5.54 -4.17
N ALA A 27 14.60 6.71 -4.54
CA ALA A 27 15.62 6.80 -5.58
C ALA A 27 16.87 5.97 -5.19
N GLY A 28 17.35 5.15 -6.12
CA GLY A 28 18.49 4.26 -5.92
C GLY A 28 18.13 2.88 -5.37
N GLU A 29 16.90 2.64 -4.92
CA GLU A 29 16.45 1.29 -4.57
C GLU A 29 16.08 0.49 -5.83
N GLN A 30 16.41 -0.80 -5.82
CA GLN A 30 16.12 -1.71 -6.93
C GLN A 30 14.63 -2.05 -7.08
N SER A 31 13.81 -1.73 -6.08
CA SER A 31 12.37 -2.04 -6.08
C SER A 31 11.61 -1.09 -5.17
N LYS A 32 10.27 -1.09 -5.29
CA LYS A 32 9.40 -0.28 -4.43
C LYS A 32 9.39 -0.83 -3.00
N THR A 33 9.62 0.05 -2.02
CA THR A 33 9.62 -0.30 -0.60
C THR A 33 8.19 -0.43 -0.09
N VAL A 34 7.86 -1.55 0.55
CA VAL A 34 6.55 -1.75 1.19
C VAL A 34 6.51 -0.98 2.49
N LEU A 35 5.47 -0.16 2.66
CA LEU A 35 5.22 0.61 3.87
C LEU A 35 4.19 -0.14 4.73
N ALA A 36 4.69 -0.99 5.63
CA ALA A 36 3.88 -1.73 6.61
C ALA A 36 3.32 -0.80 7.70
#